data_AF-A0A955LEL9-F1
#
_entry.id   AF-A0A955LEL9-F1
#
_cell.length_a   1.000
_cell.length_b   1.000
_cell.length_c   1.000
_cell.angle_alpha   90.00
_cell.angle_beta   90.00
_cell.angle_gamma   90.00
#
_symmetry.space_group_name_H-M   'P 1'
#
loop_
_entity.id
_entity.type
_entity.pdbx_description
1 polymer ?
#
loop_
_entity_poly.entity_id
_entity_poly.type
_entity_poly.pdbx_seq_one_letter_code
_entity_poly.pdbx_strand_id
1 'polypeptide(L)'
;MSKIQTRWSWFNPDYYLDHLEDLTLAELKKAGVKGVIFDYDNTLISSAGQELAESREELLKNWIDYFGADNIMIVSNKLTFQRSYKIMIKEAKRLGIKAYATNFIIKPIPFSLNQAVGALGLKPNEVLMVGDLIITDIIAGKLAKTKTLLIKPVKAPERKLIRLLRFFEKLLLNPEVID
;
A
#
# COMPACT_ATOMS: atom_id res chain seq x y z
N MET A 1 1.87 14.15 -7.90
CA MET A 1 2.67 12.89 -8.00
C MET A 1 4.07 13.14 -8.58
N SER A 2 5.14 12.79 -7.86
CA SER A 2 6.53 12.85 -8.36
C SER A 2 7.01 11.46 -8.82
N LYS A 3 8.20 11.37 -9.44
CA LYS A 3 8.82 10.11 -9.86
C LYS A 3 10.10 9.88 -9.09
N ILE A 4 10.21 8.73 -8.41
CA ILE A 4 11.48 8.21 -7.92
C ILE A 4 12.10 7.32 -8.99
N GLN A 5 13.42 7.47 -9.19
CA GLN A 5 14.21 6.57 -10.03
C GLN A 5 15.08 5.67 -9.14
N THR A 6 14.85 4.37 -9.28
CA THR A 6 15.75 3.32 -8.80
C THR A 6 16.84 3.05 -9.84
N ARG A 7 17.91 2.37 -9.44
CA ARG A 7 19.01 1.95 -10.32
C ARG A 7 18.55 1.09 -11.49
N TRP A 8 17.47 0.33 -11.31
CA TRP A 8 16.88 -0.49 -12.36
C TRP A 8 15.42 -0.13 -12.56
N SER A 9 15.09 0.37 -13.74
CA SER A 9 13.76 0.93 -14.07
C SER A 9 12.57 0.03 -13.74
N TRP A 10 12.78 -1.30 -13.71
CA TRP A 10 11.75 -2.24 -13.32
C TRP A 10 11.24 -2.02 -11.90
N PHE A 11 12.07 -1.56 -10.95
CA PHE A 11 11.64 -1.27 -9.58
C PHE A 11 11.04 0.13 -9.38
N ASN A 12 11.01 0.98 -10.42
CA ASN A 12 10.44 2.32 -10.30
C ASN A 12 8.95 2.25 -10.02
N PRO A 13 8.43 2.84 -8.93
CA PRO A 13 7.00 2.99 -8.78
C PRO A 13 6.44 3.88 -9.90
N ASP A 14 5.16 3.73 -10.24
CA ASP A 14 4.52 4.63 -11.21
C ASP A 14 4.43 6.05 -10.64
N TYR A 15 4.23 6.13 -9.32
CA TYR A 15 4.08 7.38 -8.57
C TYR A 15 4.84 7.32 -7.24
N TYR A 16 5.33 8.48 -6.80
CA TYR A 16 5.87 8.68 -5.46
C TYR A 16 5.24 9.90 -4.78
N LEU A 17 5.04 9.81 -3.47
CA LEU A 17 4.59 10.90 -2.60
C LEU A 17 5.28 10.82 -1.23
N ASP A 18 5.60 11.97 -0.65
CA ASP A 18 6.05 12.03 0.74
C ASP A 18 4.88 11.75 1.71
N HIS A 19 3.71 12.32 1.43
CA HIS A 19 2.51 12.12 2.23
C HIS A 19 1.39 11.58 1.34
N LEU A 20 0.76 10.48 1.77
CA LEU A 20 -0.38 9.91 1.05
C LEU A 20 -1.57 10.90 1.02
N GLU A 21 -1.67 11.80 2.00
CA GLU A 21 -2.65 12.90 2.03
C GLU A 21 -2.54 13.85 0.82
N ASP A 22 -1.36 13.94 0.20
CA ASP A 22 -1.14 14.79 -0.97
C ASP A 22 -1.81 14.22 -2.22
N LEU A 23 -2.28 12.97 -2.19
CA LEU A 23 -2.93 12.33 -3.33
C LEU A 23 -4.38 12.78 -3.46
N THR A 24 -4.66 13.55 -4.52
CA THR A 24 -6.01 14.04 -4.78
C THR A 24 -6.87 13.06 -5.57
N LEU A 25 -8.20 13.11 -5.38
CA LEU A 25 -9.16 12.36 -6.20
C LEU A 25 -9.07 12.71 -7.69
N ALA A 26 -8.72 13.96 -8.01
CA ALA A 26 -8.53 14.41 -9.39
C ALA A 26 -7.34 13.72 -10.06
N GLU A 27 -6.21 13.56 -9.35
CA GLU A 27 -5.06 12.80 -9.84
C GLU A 27 -5.41 11.32 -10.04
N LEU A 28 -6.14 10.71 -9.10
CA LEU A 28 -6.62 9.33 -9.21
C LEU A 28 -7.52 9.12 -10.44
N LYS A 29 -8.47 10.04 -10.66
CA LYS A 29 -9.35 10.03 -11.83
C LYS A 29 -8.56 10.18 -13.13
N LYS A 30 -7.62 11.12 -13.18
CA LYS A 30 -6.74 11.34 -14.34
C LYS A 30 -5.88 10.11 -14.62
N ALA A 31 -5.45 9.41 -13.57
CA ALA A 31 -4.72 8.16 -13.67
C ALA A 31 -5.61 6.97 -14.06
N GLY A 32 -6.94 7.11 -14.17
CA GLY A 32 -7.85 6.02 -14.49
C GLY A 32 -7.99 4.98 -13.38
N VAL A 33 -7.71 5.37 -12.13
CA VAL A 33 -7.87 4.49 -10.97
C VAL A 33 -9.36 4.39 -10.63
N LYS A 34 -9.82 3.16 -10.37
CA LYS A 34 -11.19 2.82 -9.98
C LYS A 34 -11.25 2.05 -8.66
N GLY A 35 -10.13 1.53 -8.19
CA GLY A 35 -10.03 0.89 -6.89
C GLY A 35 -8.61 0.96 -6.33
N VAL A 36 -8.50 0.82 -5.02
CA VAL A 36 -7.23 0.98 -4.32
C VAL A 36 -7.00 -0.19 -3.38
N ILE A 37 -5.77 -0.69 -3.40
CA ILE A 37 -5.27 -1.70 -2.48
C ILE A 37 -4.15 -1.09 -1.66
N PHE A 38 -4.27 -1.14 -0.34
CA PHE A 38 -3.30 -0.58 0.59
C PHE A 38 -2.51 -1.67 1.29
N ASP A 39 -1.21 -1.47 1.47
CA ASP A 39 -0.52 -2.04 2.63
C ASP A 39 -1.02 -1.39 3.93
N TYR A 40 -0.78 -2.04 5.06
CA TYR A 40 -1.24 -1.57 6.36
C TYR A 40 -0.11 -0.96 7.21
N ASP A 41 1.00 -1.68 7.36
CA ASP A 41 2.09 -1.25 8.25
C ASP A 41 2.86 -0.11 7.58
N ASN A 42 3.27 0.92 8.34
CA ASN A 42 3.95 2.11 7.81
C ASN A 42 3.23 2.87 6.67
N THR A 43 2.02 2.45 6.30
CA THR A 43 1.20 3.02 5.23
C THR A 43 -0.07 3.66 5.81
N LEU A 44 -0.91 2.88 6.50
CA LEU A 44 -2.19 3.34 7.05
C LEU A 44 -2.17 3.60 8.56
N ILE A 45 -1.23 3.00 9.30
CA ILE A 45 -1.16 3.14 10.76
C ILE A 45 -0.33 4.34 11.22
N SER A 46 -0.66 4.86 12.41
CA SER A 46 0.12 5.92 13.06
C SER A 46 1.44 5.40 13.66
N SER A 47 2.42 6.29 13.82
CA SER A 47 3.68 5.98 14.52
C SER A 47 3.49 5.71 16.01
N ALA A 48 2.36 6.12 16.58
CA ALA A 48 2.04 6.01 18.01
C ALA A 48 1.30 4.71 18.38
N GLY A 49 0.92 3.85 17.41
CA GLY A 49 0.12 2.67 17.70
C GLY A 49 -0.01 1.66 16.55
N GLN A 50 -1.05 0.82 16.64
CA GLN A 50 -1.41 -0.17 15.60
C GLN A 50 -2.73 0.19 14.89
N GLU A 51 -3.26 1.36 15.21
CA GLU A 51 -4.53 1.90 14.74
C GLU A 51 -4.29 2.87 13.59
N LEU A 52 -5.34 3.11 12.79
CA LEU A 52 -5.31 4.08 11.70
C LEU A 52 -4.94 5.45 12.25
N ALA A 53 -4.07 6.17 11.54
CA ALA A 53 -3.88 7.59 11.84
C ALA A 53 -5.17 8.36 11.50
N GLU A 54 -5.50 9.39 12.26
CA GLU A 54 -6.72 10.19 12.04
C GLU A 54 -6.79 10.75 10.61
N SER A 55 -5.65 11.26 10.09
CA SER A 55 -5.54 11.74 8.71
C SER A 55 -5.77 10.64 7.67
N ARG A 56 -5.36 9.40 7.97
CA ARG A 56 -5.57 8.23 7.09
C ARG A 56 -7.02 7.80 7.10
N GLU A 57 -7.68 7.87 8.25
CA GLU A 57 -9.09 7.58 8.36
C GLU A 57 -9.94 8.57 7.55
N GLU A 58 -9.68 9.87 7.69
CA GLU A 58 -10.40 10.90 6.94
C GLU A 58 -10.19 10.74 5.43
N LEU A 59 -8.95 10.49 4.99
CA LEU A 59 -8.64 10.20 3.61
C LEU A 59 -9.40 8.97 3.10
N LEU A 60 -9.41 7.87 3.87
CA LEU A 60 -10.13 6.65 3.50
C LEU A 60 -11.63 6.90 3.40
N LYS A 61 -12.24 7.68 4.31
CA LYS A 61 -13.66 8.06 4.22
C LYS A 61 -13.97 8.80 2.92
N ASN A 62 -13.17 9.81 2.59
CA ASN A 62 -13.32 10.56 1.34
C ASN A 62 -13.19 9.66 0.10
N TRP A 63 -12.30 8.67 0.15
CA TRP A 63 -12.10 7.74 -0.96
C TRP A 63 -13.20 6.68 -1.01
N ILE A 64 -13.73 6.24 0.13
CA ILE A 64 -14.90 5.36 0.21
C ILE A 64 -16.11 6.05 -0.39
N ASP A 65 -16.33 7.33 -0.11
CA ASP A 65 -17.44 8.10 -0.68
C ASP A 65 -17.31 8.23 -2.21
N TYR A 66 -16.08 8.31 -2.73
CA TYR A 66 -15.82 8.45 -4.16
C TYR A 66 -15.84 7.12 -4.93
N PHE A 67 -15.14 6.09 -4.44
CA PHE A 67 -14.99 4.80 -5.11
C PHE A 67 -16.07 3.79 -4.73
N GLY A 68 -16.68 3.94 -3.55
CA GLY A 68 -17.42 2.90 -2.85
C GLY A 68 -16.49 2.00 -2.03
N ALA A 69 -16.97 1.56 -0.86
CA ALA A 69 -16.20 0.73 0.06
C ALA A 69 -15.74 -0.60 -0.57
N ASP A 70 -16.51 -1.14 -1.52
CA ASP A 70 -16.18 -2.37 -2.24
C ASP A 70 -14.95 -2.26 -3.14
N ASN A 71 -14.56 -1.04 -3.51
CA ASN A 71 -13.43 -0.74 -4.38
C ASN A 71 -12.16 -0.38 -3.59
N ILE A 72 -12.19 -0.48 -2.26
CA ILE A 72 -11.05 -0.23 -1.38
C ILE A 72 -10.77 -1.49 -0.56
N MET A 73 -9.50 -1.90 -0.53
CA MET A 73 -9.09 -3.10 0.18
C MET A 73 -7.73 -2.94 0.87
N ILE A 74 -7.56 -3.58 2.02
CA ILE A 74 -6.26 -3.69 2.71
C ILE A 74 -5.68 -5.08 2.46
N VAL A 75 -4.42 -5.14 2.00
CA VAL A 75 -3.64 -6.38 1.82
C VAL A 75 -2.33 -6.26 2.58
N SER A 76 -2.20 -7.04 3.66
CA SER A 76 -1.04 -6.99 4.55
C SER A 76 -0.30 -8.34 4.62
N ASN A 77 1.01 -8.27 4.93
CA ASN A 77 1.85 -9.44 5.24
C ASN A 77 1.78 -9.87 6.73
N LYS A 78 0.81 -9.37 7.49
CA LYS A 78 0.59 -9.77 8.88
C LYS A 78 0.18 -11.25 8.98
N LEU A 79 0.66 -11.91 10.02
CA LEU A 79 0.22 -13.28 10.33
C LEU A 79 -1.10 -13.24 11.09
N THR A 80 -2.07 -14.08 10.73
CA THR A 80 -3.45 -13.99 11.22
C THR A 80 -3.58 -14.24 12.73
N PHE A 81 -2.62 -14.91 13.34
CA PHE A 81 -2.57 -15.12 14.79
C PHE A 81 -2.05 -13.89 15.58
N GLN A 82 -1.51 -12.88 14.92
CA GLN A 82 -0.99 -11.68 15.58
C GLN A 82 -2.14 -10.75 16.03
N ARG A 83 -1.97 -10.10 17.19
CA ARG A 83 -2.92 -9.10 17.69
C ARG A 83 -3.16 -7.97 16.68
N SER A 84 -2.10 -7.52 16.01
CA SER A 84 -2.15 -6.45 15.01
C SER A 84 -3.01 -6.82 13.78
N TYR A 85 -3.11 -8.11 13.44
CA TYR A 85 -4.03 -8.56 12.40
C TYR A 85 -5.50 -8.38 12.83
N LYS A 86 -5.84 -8.74 14.07
CA LYS A 86 -7.19 -8.56 14.61
C LYS A 86 -7.61 -7.08 14.64
N ILE A 87 -6.66 -6.19 14.96
CA ILE A 87 -6.89 -4.73 14.93
C ILE A 87 -7.15 -4.26 13.50
N MET A 88 -6.31 -4.64 12.54
CA MET A 88 -6.51 -4.31 11.12
C MET A 88 -7.90 -4.74 10.62
N ILE A 89 -8.33 -5.96 10.92
CA ILE A 89 -9.66 -6.46 10.53
C ILE A 89 -10.78 -5.67 11.20
N LYS A 90 -10.61 -5.29 12.48
CA LYS A 90 -11.58 -4.45 13.20
C LYS A 90 -11.71 -3.07 12.56
N GLU A 91 -10.59 -2.43 12.22
CA GLU A 91 -10.58 -1.12 11.56
C GLU A 91 -11.19 -1.18 10.15
N ALA A 92 -10.84 -2.18 9.36
CA ALA A 92 -11.44 -2.40 8.05
C ALA A 92 -12.96 -2.59 8.14
N LYS A 93 -13.42 -3.41 9.09
CA LYS A 93 -14.86 -3.62 9.35
C LYS A 93 -15.56 -2.33 9.78
N ARG A 94 -14.91 -1.49 10.60
CA ARG A 94 -15.45 -0.20 11.04
C ARG A 94 -15.65 0.77 9.86
N LEU A 95 -14.77 0.71 8.87
CA LEU A 95 -14.85 1.49 7.64
C LEU A 95 -15.71 0.84 6.54
N GLY A 96 -16.19 -0.39 6.74
CA GLY A 96 -16.96 -1.14 5.74
C GLY A 96 -16.14 -1.65 4.54
N ILE A 97 -14.80 -1.60 4.62
CA ILE A 97 -13.91 -2.04 3.54
C ILE A 97 -13.43 -3.48 3.78
N LYS A 98 -12.97 -4.13 2.71
CA LYS A 98 -12.42 -5.49 2.78
C LYS A 98 -10.97 -5.44 3.27
N ALA A 99 -10.55 -6.43 4.04
CA ALA A 99 -9.15 -6.57 4.44
C ALA A 99 -8.77 -8.04 4.55
N TYR A 100 -7.54 -8.36 4.15
CA TYR A 100 -7.03 -9.72 4.17
C TYR A 100 -5.52 -9.77 4.40
N ALA A 101 -5.07 -10.85 5.05
CA ALA A 101 -3.67 -11.25 5.09
C ALA A 101 -3.59 -12.77 4.96
N THR A 102 -2.54 -13.25 4.30
CA THR A 102 -2.28 -14.70 4.14
C THR A 102 -1.09 -15.12 5.00
N ASN A 103 -1.21 -16.28 5.63
CA ASN A 103 -0.13 -16.86 6.41
C ASN A 103 0.96 -17.52 5.55
N PHE A 104 0.66 -17.82 4.29
CA PHE A 104 1.47 -18.73 3.49
C PHE A 104 2.14 -18.06 2.28
N ILE A 105 1.62 -16.94 1.79
CA ILE A 105 2.09 -16.30 0.55
C ILE A 105 2.19 -14.78 0.71
N ILE A 106 3.33 -14.31 1.23
CA ILE A 106 3.56 -12.88 1.44
C ILE A 106 4.01 -12.17 0.15
N LYS A 107 3.73 -10.86 0.07
CA LYS A 107 4.37 -9.98 -0.91
C LYS A 107 5.90 -10.16 -0.83
N PRO A 108 6.64 -10.23 -1.95
CA PRO A 108 6.26 -9.77 -3.29
C PRO A 108 5.44 -10.71 -4.16
N ILE A 109 5.14 -11.94 -3.73
CA ILE A 109 4.35 -12.87 -4.55
C ILE A 109 2.96 -12.25 -4.78
N PRO A 110 2.51 -12.03 -6.04
CA PRO A 110 1.32 -11.23 -6.35
C PRO A 110 0.01 -11.97 -6.05
N PHE A 111 0.04 -13.14 -5.40
CA PHE A 111 -1.12 -13.99 -5.20
C PHE A 111 -2.24 -13.30 -4.41
N SER A 112 -1.89 -12.67 -3.27
CA SER A 112 -2.85 -11.92 -2.46
C SER A 112 -3.38 -10.69 -3.20
N LEU A 113 -2.52 -10.03 -3.99
CA LEU A 113 -2.91 -8.87 -4.77
C LEU A 113 -3.83 -9.23 -5.95
N ASN A 114 -3.56 -10.32 -6.66
CA ASN A 114 -4.43 -10.83 -7.73
C ASN A 114 -5.80 -11.24 -7.21
N GLN A 115 -5.86 -11.88 -6.03
CA GLN A 115 -7.14 -12.18 -5.37
C GLN A 115 -7.89 -10.91 -5.01
N ALA A 116 -7.19 -9.90 -4.46
CA ALA A 116 -7.80 -8.63 -4.13
C ALA A 116 -8.35 -7.93 -5.38
N VAL A 117 -7.57 -7.83 -6.47
CA VAL A 117 -8.05 -7.28 -7.76
C VAL A 117 -9.29 -8.03 -8.27
N GLY A 118 -9.30 -9.36 -8.20
CA GLY A 118 -10.46 -10.17 -8.55
C GLY A 118 -11.68 -9.90 -7.67
N ALA A 119 -11.48 -9.70 -6.36
CA ALA A 119 -12.54 -9.36 -5.41
C ALA A 119 -13.11 -7.95 -5.59
N LEU A 120 -12.32 -7.02 -6.15
CA LEU A 120 -12.81 -5.70 -6.58
C LEU A 120 -13.62 -5.78 -7.89
N GLY A 121 -13.46 -6.85 -8.69
CA GLY A 121 -14.09 -6.98 -10.01
C GLY A 121 -13.54 -5.99 -11.05
N LEU A 122 -12.31 -5.51 -10.87
CA LEU A 122 -11.67 -4.50 -11.71
C LEU A 122 -10.56 -5.11 -12.59
N LYS A 123 -10.17 -4.39 -13.64
CA LYS A 123 -8.94 -4.75 -14.37
C LYS A 123 -7.71 -4.35 -13.54
N PRO A 124 -6.60 -5.11 -13.60
CA PRO A 124 -5.41 -4.76 -12.82
C PRO A 124 -4.92 -3.33 -13.04
N ASN A 125 -4.92 -2.85 -14.28
CA ASN A 125 -4.48 -1.50 -14.63
C ASN A 125 -5.43 -0.37 -14.17
N GLU A 126 -6.62 -0.71 -13.64
CA GLU A 126 -7.55 0.23 -13.01
C GLU A 126 -7.35 0.29 -11.48
N VAL A 127 -6.48 -0.57 -10.93
CA VAL A 127 -6.22 -0.67 -9.49
C VAL A 127 -4.89 -0.02 -9.15
N LEU A 128 -4.86 0.72 -8.04
CA LEU A 128 -3.64 1.30 -7.46
C LEU A 128 -3.21 0.50 -6.23
N MET A 129 -1.99 -0.05 -6.24
CA MET A 129 -1.32 -0.59 -5.06
C MET A 129 -0.56 0.54 -4.36
N VAL A 130 -0.85 0.78 -3.09
CA VAL A 130 -0.23 1.81 -2.25
C VAL A 130 0.55 1.13 -1.12
N GLY A 131 1.83 1.46 -0.98
CA GLY A 131 2.67 0.96 0.13
C GLY A 131 3.96 1.74 0.30
N ASP A 132 4.77 1.37 1.27
CA ASP A 132 5.97 2.11 1.68
C ASP A 132 7.29 1.38 1.35
N LEU A 133 7.21 0.15 0.82
CA LEU A 133 8.36 -0.66 0.44
C LEU A 133 8.30 -1.01 -1.06
N ILE A 134 9.39 -0.72 -1.76
CA ILE A 134 9.65 -1.19 -3.11
C ILE A 134 9.64 -2.72 -3.17
N ILE A 135 10.39 -3.38 -2.29
CA ILE A 135 10.63 -4.83 -2.39
C ILE A 135 9.34 -5.64 -2.21
N THR A 136 8.41 -5.18 -1.38
CA THR A 136 7.15 -5.89 -1.17
C THR A 136 6.04 -5.31 -2.03
N ASP A 137 5.75 -4.02 -1.92
CA ASP A 137 4.51 -3.45 -2.43
C ASP A 137 4.60 -3.10 -3.90
N ILE A 138 5.68 -2.44 -4.31
CA ILE A 138 5.88 -2.03 -5.70
C ILE A 138 6.15 -3.24 -6.59
N ILE A 139 6.98 -4.19 -6.13
CA ILE A 139 7.20 -5.45 -6.85
C ILE A 139 5.89 -6.24 -6.96
N ALA A 140 5.12 -6.41 -5.88
CA ALA A 140 3.85 -7.13 -5.93
C ALA A 140 2.87 -6.47 -6.92
N GLY A 141 2.74 -5.14 -6.86
CA GLY A 141 1.90 -4.36 -7.77
C GLY A 141 2.28 -4.55 -9.23
N LYS A 142 3.57 -4.45 -9.55
CA LYS A 142 4.06 -4.67 -10.92
C LYS A 142 3.82 -6.09 -11.41
N LEU A 143 4.08 -7.10 -10.58
CA LEU A 143 3.81 -8.49 -10.92
C LEU A 143 2.32 -8.78 -11.13
N ALA A 144 1.45 -8.10 -10.37
CA ALA A 144 0.00 -8.13 -10.56
C ALA A 144 -0.50 -7.23 -11.70
N LYS A 145 0.38 -6.45 -12.35
CA LYS A 145 0.06 -5.47 -13.40
C LYS A 145 -0.86 -4.34 -12.94
N THR A 146 -0.81 -3.99 -11.66
CA THR A 146 -1.49 -2.82 -11.10
C THR A 146 -0.67 -1.55 -11.30
N LYS A 147 -1.30 -0.39 -11.14
CA LYS A 147 -0.56 0.84 -10.89
C LYS A 147 0.06 0.78 -9.50
N THR A 148 1.15 1.51 -9.28
CA THR A 148 1.90 1.48 -8.03
C THR A 148 2.19 2.90 -7.52
N LEU A 149 1.90 3.14 -6.25
CA LEU A 149 2.26 4.35 -5.53
C LEU A 149 3.13 3.95 -4.33
N LEU A 150 4.37 4.42 -4.36
CA LEU A 150 5.27 4.36 -3.21
C LEU A 150 5.08 5.61 -2.38
N ILE A 151 4.93 5.47 -1.06
CA ILE A 151 4.89 6.59 -0.14
C ILE A 151 6.06 6.56 0.83
N LYS A 152 6.44 7.72 1.37
CA LYS A 152 7.41 7.77 2.46
C LYS A 152 6.81 7.07 3.70
N PRO A 153 7.57 6.19 4.37
CA PRO A 153 7.06 5.45 5.50
C PRO A 153 6.74 6.39 6.67
N VAL A 154 5.62 6.10 7.35
CA VAL A 154 5.36 6.67 8.66
C VAL A 154 6.40 6.08 9.63
N LYS A 155 7.16 6.92 10.36
CA LYS A 155 8.27 6.51 11.27
C LYS A 155 7.79 5.70 12.49
N ALA A 156 7.15 4.56 12.27
CA ALA A 156 6.71 3.64 13.31
C ALA A 156 7.82 2.64 13.70
N PRO A 157 7.77 2.03 14.89
CA PRO A 157 8.72 0.99 15.27
C PRO A 157 8.69 -0.22 14.32
N GLU A 158 9.81 -0.47 13.63
CA GLU A 158 9.87 -1.51 12.62
C GLU A 158 10.36 -2.85 13.15
N ARG A 159 9.77 -3.93 12.62
CA ARG A 159 10.26 -5.31 12.82
C ARG A 159 11.64 -5.46 12.19
N LYS A 160 12.47 -6.35 12.74
CA LYS A 160 13.84 -6.63 12.22
C LYS A 160 13.86 -6.94 10.72
N LEU A 161 12.88 -7.71 10.24
CA LEU A 161 12.75 -8.04 8.82
C LEU A 161 12.54 -6.80 7.95
N ILE A 162 11.71 -5.85 8.38
CA ILE A 162 11.44 -4.62 7.62
C ILE A 162 12.72 -3.77 7.54
N ARG A 163 13.46 -3.62 8.64
CA ARG A 163 14.75 -2.91 8.64
C ARG A 163 15.76 -3.55 7.68
N LEU A 164 15.80 -4.88 7.64
CA LEU A 164 16.65 -5.60 6.70
C LEU A 164 16.23 -5.35 5.24
N LEU A 165 14.93 -5.40 4.94
CA LEU A 165 14.43 -5.09 3.59
C LEU A 165 14.78 -3.65 3.19
N ARG A 166 14.61 -2.67 4.08
CA ARG A 166 15.00 -1.28 3.82
C ARG A 166 16.48 -1.11 3.53
N PHE A 167 17.33 -1.87 4.22
CA PHE A 167 18.77 -1.86 3.91
C PHE A 167 19.02 -2.27 2.46
N PHE A 168 18.34 -3.32 1.98
CA PHE A 168 18.43 -3.72 0.57
C PHE A 168 17.78 -2.71 -0.38
N GLU A 169 16.69 -2.04 0.00
CA GLU A 169 16.07 -0.98 -0.82
C GLU A 169 17.00 0.20 -1.06
N LYS A 170 17.81 0.59 -0.06
CA LYS A 170 18.83 1.62 -0.23
C LYS A 170 19.84 1.27 -1.32
N LEU A 171 20.09 -0.02 -1.55
CA LEU A 171 20.94 -0.48 -2.64
C LEU A 171 20.23 -0.39 -4.00
N LEU A 172 18.89 -0.44 -4.03
CA LEU A 172 18.08 -0.27 -5.23
C LEU A 172 17.90 1.19 -5.62
N LEU A 173 17.87 2.10 -4.64
CA LEU A 173 17.71 3.53 -4.88
C LEU A 173 18.96 4.14 -5.52
N ASN A 174 18.76 5.13 -6.39
CA ASN A 174 19.87 5.95 -6.87
C ASN A 174 20.39 6.84 -5.73
N PRO A 175 21.71 7.12 -5.67
CA PRO A 175 22.30 7.95 -4.61
C PRO A 175 21.65 9.33 -4.46
N GLU A 176 21.13 9.89 -5.55
CA GLU A 176 20.52 11.22 -5.63
C GLU A 176 19.12 11.32 -4.97
N VAL A 177 18.56 10.20 -4.50
CA VAL A 177 17.20 10.13 -3.91
C VAL A 177 17.27 9.98 -2.38
N ILE A 178 18.47 9.95 -1.78
CA ILE A 178 18.67 9.56 -0.37
C ILE A 178 18.67 10.77 0.58
N ASP A 179 18.60 12.00 0.08
CA ASP A 179 18.58 13.23 0.91
C ASP A 179 17.18 13.64 1.38
#